data_AF-A0A1E5IP53-F1
#
_entry.id   AF-A0A1E5IP53-F1
#
_cell.length_a   1.000
_cell.length_b   1.000
_cell.length_c   1.000
_cell.angle_alpha   90.00
_cell.angle_beta   90.00
_cell.angle_gamma   90.00
#
_symmetry.space_group_name_H-M   'P 1'
#
loop_
_entity.id
_entity.type
_entity.pdbx_description
1 polymer ?
#
loop_
_entity_poly.entity_id
_entity_poly.type
_entity_poly.pdbx_seq_one_letter_code
_entity_poly.pdbx_strand_id
1 'polypeptide(L)'
;MVQPNFAQLNIQKRLKLLASHPKSTWQSIKLIWANLTLPQRFYLIAIVLFFADSQLGTIAVITTIALMLEFWPLFTRLWHSLAGKAILLLFYAIVANFALVMTSSTVNEIVGVPASHFSYTHNFAILLFLPAWVIAISAIALLMAQIIVPFYIIILLILRPLGVKNWRLTDNKHYRFITMIVRFILSSIVLYHVFMLVGNVEQNVEDTFNNLAIIEQPQSNNAIDEMGQTIASKTPTVEVWAEETKSETKPKALEETNSIKSLTADEPLPDEATYARIRQTYQTQVRQLIAHFAFKLESDKRSRCYKQPGSSVVELNDYEILEIIPDKTVKYQYRFEVKKCISPAFPE
;
A
#
# COMPACT_ATOMS: atom_id res chain seq x y z
N MET A 1 -7.72 -70.38 44.99
CA MET A 1 -8.54 -69.20 44.66
C MET A 1 -7.60 -68.02 44.47
N VAL A 2 -7.38 -67.56 43.24
CA VAL A 2 -6.63 -66.34 42.95
C VAL A 2 -7.54 -65.46 42.11
N GLN A 3 -8.02 -64.35 42.68
CA GLN A 3 -8.88 -63.39 41.99
C GLN A 3 -8.08 -62.65 40.92
N PRO A 4 -8.62 -62.46 39.70
CA PRO A 4 -7.94 -61.65 38.69
C PRO A 4 -8.04 -60.16 39.03
N ASN A 5 -6.93 -59.47 38.79
CA ASN A 5 -6.68 -58.08 39.17
C ASN A 5 -7.56 -57.13 38.32
N PHE A 6 -8.63 -56.57 38.90
CA PHE A 6 -9.61 -55.69 38.25
C PHE A 6 -8.99 -54.44 37.58
N ALA A 7 -7.79 -54.01 38.01
CA ALA A 7 -7.11 -52.84 37.46
C ALA A 7 -6.65 -53.05 35.99
N GLN A 8 -6.19 -54.24 35.63
CA GLN A 8 -5.67 -54.49 34.27
C GLN A 8 -6.78 -54.58 33.21
N LEU A 9 -7.97 -55.06 33.59
CA LEU A 9 -9.11 -55.17 32.69
C LEU A 9 -9.68 -53.79 32.30
N ASN A 10 -9.60 -52.82 33.21
CA ASN A 10 -10.14 -51.47 32.99
C ASN A 10 -9.21 -50.62 32.11
N ILE A 11 -7.89 -50.82 32.24
CA ILE A 11 -6.87 -50.16 31.42
C ILE A 11 -6.93 -50.66 29.98
N GLN A 12 -7.08 -51.98 29.76
CA GLN A 12 -7.25 -52.52 28.40
C GLN A 12 -8.55 -52.08 27.72
N LYS A 13 -9.65 -51.94 28.47
CA LYS A 13 -10.90 -51.38 27.93
C LYS A 13 -10.75 -49.92 27.51
N ARG A 14 -10.05 -49.09 28.29
CA ARG A 14 -9.77 -47.69 27.95
C ARG A 14 -8.81 -47.55 26.75
N LEU A 15 -7.79 -48.42 26.65
CA LEU A 15 -6.88 -48.48 25.50
C LEU A 15 -7.59 -48.91 24.20
N LYS A 16 -8.50 -49.88 24.26
CA LYS A 16 -9.31 -50.29 23.09
C LYS A 16 -10.35 -49.25 22.68
N LEU A 17 -10.90 -48.48 23.63
CA LEU A 17 -11.76 -47.33 23.35
C LEU A 17 -10.99 -46.21 22.65
N LEU A 18 -9.77 -45.91 23.09
CA LEU A 18 -8.89 -44.93 22.42
C LEU A 18 -8.46 -45.38 21.01
N ALA A 19 -8.26 -46.68 20.79
CA ALA A 19 -7.85 -47.24 19.49
C ALA A 19 -8.98 -47.36 18.45
N SER A 20 -10.26 -47.32 18.85
CA SER A 20 -11.42 -47.40 17.93
C SER A 20 -11.96 -46.03 17.48
N HIS A 21 -11.52 -44.95 18.12
CA HIS A 21 -11.87 -43.58 17.75
C HIS A 21 -11.38 -43.06 16.37
N PRO A 22 -10.26 -43.50 15.77
CA PRO A 22 -9.78 -42.86 14.55
C PRO A 22 -10.69 -43.11 13.34
N LYS A 23 -11.40 -44.24 13.26
CA LYS A 23 -12.30 -44.50 12.11
C LYS A 23 -13.59 -43.67 12.16
N SER A 24 -14.09 -43.36 13.35
CA SER A 24 -15.30 -42.56 13.55
C SER A 24 -15.05 -41.06 13.28
N THR A 25 -13.91 -40.53 13.74
CA THR A 25 -13.57 -39.12 13.52
C THR A 25 -13.31 -38.80 12.04
N TRP A 26 -12.68 -39.70 11.29
CA TRP A 26 -12.47 -39.54 9.85
C TRP A 26 -13.78 -39.52 9.04
N GLN A 27 -14.79 -40.28 9.46
CA GLN A 27 -16.11 -40.24 8.84
C GLN A 27 -16.83 -38.92 9.13
N SER A 28 -16.74 -38.41 10.36
CA SER A 28 -17.29 -37.10 10.72
C SER A 28 -16.60 -35.95 9.96
N ILE A 29 -15.27 -36.00 9.79
CA ILE A 29 -14.52 -35.01 9.00
C ILE A 29 -14.96 -35.03 7.53
N LYS A 30 -15.11 -36.23 6.93
CA LYS A 30 -15.62 -36.35 5.55
C LYS A 30 -17.02 -35.78 5.40
N LEU A 31 -17.91 -36.03 6.36
CA LEU A 31 -19.28 -35.52 6.36
C LEU A 31 -19.31 -33.98 6.48
N ILE A 32 -18.48 -33.42 7.36
CA ILE A 32 -18.33 -31.98 7.53
C ILE A 32 -17.82 -31.37 6.21
N TRP A 33 -16.71 -31.89 5.68
CA TRP A 33 -16.09 -31.35 4.45
C TRP A 33 -17.02 -31.39 3.23
N ALA A 34 -17.87 -32.42 3.11
CA ALA A 34 -18.87 -32.53 2.06
C ALA A 34 -19.97 -31.46 2.16
N ASN A 35 -20.32 -31.03 3.39
CA ASN A 35 -21.37 -30.05 3.64
C ASN A 35 -20.88 -28.57 3.60
N LEU A 36 -19.57 -28.34 3.46
CA LEU A 36 -18.99 -27.00 3.43
C LEU A 36 -19.04 -26.37 2.03
N THR A 37 -19.36 -25.08 1.99
CA THR A 37 -19.26 -24.28 0.76
C THR A 37 -17.80 -24.05 0.36
N LEU A 38 -17.56 -23.73 -0.91
CA LEU A 38 -16.21 -23.51 -1.43
C LEU A 38 -15.41 -22.47 -0.61
N PRO A 39 -15.95 -21.28 -0.26
CA PRO A 39 -15.24 -20.33 0.61
C PRO A 39 -14.96 -20.87 2.01
N GLN A 40 -15.89 -21.63 2.61
CA GLN A 40 -15.71 -22.23 3.93
C GLN A 40 -14.54 -23.23 3.96
N ARG A 41 -14.29 -23.94 2.86
CA ARG A 41 -13.12 -24.83 2.75
C ARG A 41 -11.81 -24.06 2.80
N PHE A 42 -11.72 -22.91 2.13
CA PHE A 42 -10.53 -22.06 2.20
C PHE A 42 -10.32 -21.47 3.59
N TYR A 43 -11.38 -21.06 4.29
CA TYR A 43 -11.25 -20.61 5.69
C TYR A 43 -10.78 -21.72 6.63
N LEU A 44 -11.24 -22.97 6.45
CA LEU A 44 -10.71 -24.09 7.22
C LEU A 44 -9.24 -24.34 6.95
N ILE A 45 -8.81 -24.29 5.68
CA ILE A 45 -7.40 -24.43 5.31
C ILE A 45 -6.57 -23.31 5.96
N ALA A 46 -7.05 -22.06 5.90
CA ALA A 46 -6.37 -20.93 6.53
C ALA A 46 -6.24 -21.09 8.06
N ILE A 47 -7.29 -21.58 8.73
CA ILE A 47 -7.24 -21.87 10.17
C ILE A 47 -6.28 -23.01 10.50
N VAL A 48 -6.28 -24.09 9.72
CA VAL A 48 -5.37 -25.22 9.97
C VAL A 48 -3.92 -24.77 9.80
N LEU A 49 -3.64 -23.95 8.78
CA LEU A 49 -2.31 -23.36 8.57
C LEU A 49 -1.93 -22.40 9.71
N PHE A 50 -2.88 -21.65 10.25
CA PHE A 50 -2.67 -20.81 11.43
C PHE A 50 -2.24 -21.61 12.65
N PHE A 51 -2.85 -22.77 12.91
CA PHE A 51 -2.44 -23.66 14.00
C PHE A 51 -1.17 -24.47 13.71
N ALA A 52 -0.77 -24.60 12.44
CA ALA A 52 0.43 -25.30 12.01
C ALA A 52 1.68 -24.38 11.97
N ASP A 53 1.63 -23.21 12.63
CA ASP A 53 2.71 -22.20 12.65
C ASP A 53 3.23 -21.83 11.24
N SER A 54 2.34 -21.79 10.26
CA SER A 54 2.68 -21.35 8.90
C SER A 54 2.86 -19.82 8.84
N GLN A 55 3.61 -19.32 7.85
CA GLN A 55 3.86 -17.89 7.67
C GLN A 55 2.55 -17.10 7.55
N LEU A 56 2.34 -16.10 8.41
CA LEU A 56 1.10 -15.30 8.47
C LEU A 56 0.73 -14.64 7.13
N GLY A 57 1.72 -14.26 6.33
CA GLY A 57 1.48 -13.75 4.97
C GLY A 57 0.77 -14.74 4.06
N THR A 58 1.12 -16.03 4.12
CA THR A 58 0.44 -17.07 3.32
C THR A 58 -1.00 -17.29 3.79
N ILE A 59 -1.23 -17.21 5.10
CA ILE A 59 -2.56 -17.29 5.71
C ILE A 59 -3.40 -16.10 5.25
N ALA A 60 -2.82 -14.90 5.20
CA ALA A 60 -3.48 -13.70 4.71
C ALA A 60 -3.85 -13.79 3.23
N VAL A 61 -2.98 -14.35 2.38
CA VAL A 61 -3.27 -14.56 0.94
C VAL A 61 -4.41 -15.56 0.76
N ILE A 62 -4.36 -16.71 1.42
CA ILE A 62 -5.42 -17.72 1.34
C ILE A 62 -6.74 -17.16 1.87
N THR A 63 -6.69 -16.42 2.98
CA THR A 63 -7.86 -15.73 3.53
C THR A 63 -8.41 -14.74 2.52
N THR A 64 -7.58 -13.89 1.91
CA THR A 64 -8.01 -12.90 0.91
C THR A 64 -8.73 -13.54 -0.26
N ILE A 65 -8.22 -14.68 -0.77
CA ILE A 65 -8.90 -15.47 -1.82
C ILE A 65 -10.27 -15.95 -1.34
N ALA A 66 -10.36 -16.46 -0.10
CA ALA A 66 -11.63 -16.88 0.50
C ALA A 66 -12.64 -15.72 0.61
N LEU A 67 -12.18 -14.54 1.09
CA LEU A 67 -13.02 -13.34 1.19
C LEU A 67 -13.54 -12.92 -0.19
N MET A 68 -12.68 -12.96 -1.23
CA MET A 68 -13.04 -12.57 -2.60
C MET A 68 -14.09 -13.51 -3.20
N LEU A 69 -13.93 -14.82 -3.01
CA LEU A 69 -14.89 -15.83 -3.47
C LEU A 69 -16.26 -15.70 -2.78
N GLU A 70 -16.26 -15.34 -1.49
CA GLU A 70 -17.50 -15.09 -0.74
C GLU A 70 -18.16 -13.75 -1.14
N PHE A 71 -17.37 -12.73 -1.46
CA PHE A 71 -17.86 -11.42 -1.89
C PHE A 71 -18.42 -11.45 -3.32
N TRP A 72 -17.89 -12.29 -4.20
CA TRP A 72 -18.31 -12.39 -5.60
C TRP A 72 -19.84 -12.47 -5.81
N PRO A 73 -20.59 -13.39 -5.16
CA PRO A 73 -22.05 -13.44 -5.33
C PRO A 73 -22.80 -12.22 -4.76
N LEU A 74 -22.23 -11.52 -3.77
CA LEU A 74 -22.80 -10.26 -3.27
C LEU A 74 -22.58 -9.15 -4.30
N PHE A 75 -21.38 -9.09 -4.87
CA PHE A 75 -21.04 -8.15 -5.92
C PHE A 75 -21.93 -8.32 -7.15
N THR A 76 -22.17 -9.55 -7.63
CA THR A 76 -23.05 -9.78 -8.79
C THR A 76 -24.48 -9.30 -8.53
N ARG A 77 -25.02 -9.54 -7.33
CA ARG A 77 -26.35 -9.02 -6.93
C ARG A 77 -26.38 -7.49 -6.93
N LEU A 78 -25.33 -6.84 -6.41
CA LEU A 78 -25.20 -5.38 -6.42
C LEU A 78 -25.08 -4.86 -7.86
N TRP A 79 -24.26 -5.49 -8.70
CA TRP A 79 -24.05 -5.12 -10.09
C TRP A 79 -25.32 -5.20 -10.94
N HIS A 80 -26.16 -6.21 -10.71
CA HIS A 80 -27.43 -6.35 -11.44
C HIS A 80 -28.54 -5.44 -10.91
N SER A 81 -28.40 -4.89 -9.70
CA SER A 81 -29.36 -3.94 -9.12
C SER A 81 -29.20 -2.53 -9.73
N LEU A 82 -30.31 -1.84 -10.01
CA LEU A 82 -30.29 -0.46 -10.52
C LEU A 82 -29.61 0.49 -9.53
N ALA A 83 -29.97 0.40 -8.25
CA ALA A 83 -29.38 1.20 -7.18
C ALA A 83 -27.88 0.87 -6.99
N GLY A 84 -27.51 -0.41 -7.13
CA GLY A 84 -26.11 -0.84 -7.01
C GLY A 84 -25.24 -0.28 -8.14
N LYS A 85 -25.72 -0.26 -9.39
CA LYS A 85 -25.01 0.39 -10.50
C LYS A 85 -24.78 1.87 -10.25
N ALA A 86 -25.80 2.59 -9.77
CA ALA A 86 -25.66 4.02 -9.46
C ALA A 86 -24.61 4.28 -8.37
N ILE A 87 -24.63 3.48 -7.30
CA ILE A 87 -23.63 3.55 -6.21
C ILE A 87 -22.22 3.23 -6.72
N LEU A 88 -22.07 2.19 -7.54
CA LEU A 88 -20.78 1.84 -8.13
C LEU A 88 -20.25 2.97 -9.03
N LEU A 89 -21.09 3.56 -9.89
CA LEU A 89 -20.67 4.69 -10.73
C LEU A 89 -20.26 5.92 -9.92
N LEU A 90 -21.01 6.26 -8.88
CA LEU A 90 -20.64 7.35 -7.95
C LEU A 90 -19.29 7.08 -7.30
N PHE A 91 -19.07 5.84 -6.85
CA PHE A 91 -17.82 5.45 -6.24
C PHE A 91 -16.64 5.53 -7.24
N TYR A 92 -16.80 4.99 -8.45
CA TYR A 92 -15.78 5.11 -9.49
C TYR A 92 -15.46 6.56 -9.84
N ALA A 93 -16.46 7.46 -9.84
CA ALA A 93 -16.24 8.89 -10.06
C ALA A 93 -15.40 9.52 -8.94
N ILE A 94 -15.66 9.19 -7.67
CA ILE A 94 -14.85 9.66 -6.53
C ILE A 94 -13.40 9.19 -6.69
N VAL A 95 -13.20 7.92 -7.01
CA VAL A 95 -11.88 7.31 -7.18
C VAL A 95 -11.10 7.96 -8.32
N ALA A 96 -11.76 8.19 -9.45
CA ALA A 96 -11.16 8.87 -10.60
C ALA A 96 -10.69 10.27 -10.21
N ASN A 97 -11.54 11.06 -9.54
CA ASN A 97 -11.16 12.41 -9.09
C ASN A 97 -9.98 12.38 -8.11
N PHE A 98 -9.94 11.42 -7.19
CA PHE A 98 -8.80 11.27 -6.27
C PHE A 98 -7.51 10.92 -7.01
N ALA A 99 -7.58 9.99 -7.97
CA ALA A 99 -6.43 9.60 -8.79
C ALA A 99 -5.90 10.78 -9.62
N LEU A 100 -6.77 11.63 -10.17
CA LEU A 100 -6.38 12.85 -10.89
C LEU A 100 -5.58 13.80 -10.00
N VAL A 101 -6.08 14.09 -8.79
CA VAL A 101 -5.41 15.01 -7.85
C VAL A 101 -4.07 14.45 -7.38
N MET A 102 -4.01 13.17 -6.99
CA MET A 102 -2.77 12.52 -6.56
C MET A 102 -1.71 12.48 -7.66
N THR A 103 -2.14 12.29 -8.91
CA THR A 103 -1.24 12.32 -10.05
C THR A 103 -0.67 13.71 -10.28
N SER A 104 -1.52 14.74 -10.23
CA SER A 104 -1.08 16.14 -10.35
C SER A 104 -0.05 16.49 -9.28
N SER A 105 -0.32 16.11 -8.02
CA SER A 105 0.60 16.29 -6.90
C SER A 105 1.94 15.57 -7.13
N THR A 106 1.91 14.31 -7.57
CA THR A 106 3.14 13.53 -7.78
C THR A 106 3.99 14.07 -8.92
N VAL A 107 3.37 14.48 -10.04
CA VAL A 107 4.10 15.08 -11.17
C VAL A 107 4.73 16.41 -10.75
N ASN A 108 4.00 17.24 -10.00
CA ASN A 108 4.55 18.49 -9.45
C ASN A 108 5.75 18.23 -8.52
N GLU A 109 5.67 17.23 -7.63
CA GLU A 109 6.79 16.86 -6.74
C GLU A 109 8.05 16.43 -7.53
N ILE A 110 7.87 15.72 -8.65
CA ILE A 110 8.98 15.19 -9.45
C ILE A 110 9.62 16.30 -10.29
N VAL A 111 8.79 17.09 -10.96
CA VAL A 111 9.24 18.02 -12.00
C VAL A 111 9.55 19.40 -11.40
N GLY A 112 8.95 19.76 -10.27
CA GLY A 112 9.18 21.04 -9.58
C GLY A 112 8.41 22.23 -10.18
N VAL A 113 7.52 21.99 -11.15
CA VAL A 113 6.63 23.00 -11.76
C VAL A 113 5.21 22.44 -11.85
N PRO A 114 4.19 23.29 -12.04
CA PRO A 114 2.81 22.84 -12.16
C PRO A 114 2.63 21.76 -13.22
N ALA A 115 1.91 20.68 -12.87
CA ALA A 115 1.66 19.55 -13.76
C ALA A 115 0.87 19.93 -15.04
N SER A 116 0.30 21.13 -15.12
CA SER A 116 -0.37 21.64 -16.31
C SER A 116 0.56 21.78 -17.51
N HIS A 117 1.86 22.04 -17.30
CA HIS A 117 2.87 22.06 -18.37
C HIS A 117 3.25 20.65 -18.85
N PHE A 118 2.78 19.61 -18.14
CA PHE A 118 3.14 18.21 -18.35
C PHE A 118 1.89 17.35 -18.60
N SER A 119 1.09 17.72 -19.60
CA SER A 119 -0.19 17.07 -19.90
C SER A 119 -0.04 15.58 -20.25
N TYR A 120 1.01 15.19 -20.98
CA TYR A 120 1.22 13.79 -21.37
C TYR A 120 1.74 12.95 -20.20
N THR A 121 2.70 13.48 -19.43
CA THR A 121 3.21 12.82 -18.21
C THR A 121 2.12 12.71 -17.16
N HIS A 122 1.25 13.72 -17.02
CA HIS A 122 0.09 13.67 -16.15
C HIS A 122 -0.85 12.52 -16.53
N ASN A 123 -1.21 12.40 -17.81
CA ASN A 123 -2.04 11.30 -18.30
C ASN A 123 -1.37 9.93 -18.13
N PHE A 124 -0.07 9.83 -18.39
CA PHE A 124 0.69 8.59 -18.18
C PHE A 124 0.69 8.17 -16.71
N ALA A 125 0.92 9.11 -15.80
CA ALA A 125 0.93 8.83 -14.37
C ALA A 125 -0.45 8.40 -13.87
N ILE A 126 -1.56 8.93 -14.43
CA ILE A 126 -2.92 8.44 -14.13
C ILE A 126 -3.04 6.97 -14.52
N LEU A 127 -2.60 6.59 -15.73
CA LEU A 127 -2.64 5.20 -16.20
C LEU A 127 -1.82 4.25 -15.31
N LEU A 128 -0.71 4.74 -14.75
CA LEU A 128 0.14 3.96 -13.86
C LEU A 128 -0.48 3.77 -12.46
N PHE A 129 -1.16 4.81 -11.94
CA PHE A 129 -1.77 4.77 -10.61
C PHE A 129 -3.15 4.11 -10.56
N LEU A 130 -3.96 4.22 -11.61
CA LEU A 130 -5.36 3.75 -11.63
C LEU A 130 -5.49 2.26 -11.24
N PRO A 131 -4.69 1.32 -11.77
CA PRO A 131 -4.79 -0.09 -11.38
C PRO A 131 -4.51 -0.31 -9.89
N ALA A 132 -3.51 0.37 -9.33
CA ALA A 132 -3.16 0.27 -7.92
C ALA A 132 -4.30 0.79 -7.02
N TRP A 133 -4.92 1.91 -7.40
CA TRP A 133 -6.09 2.46 -6.70
C TRP A 133 -7.29 1.53 -6.74
N VAL A 134 -7.61 0.94 -7.89
CA VAL A 134 -8.71 -0.04 -8.01
C VAL A 134 -8.48 -1.22 -7.07
N ILE A 135 -7.26 -1.74 -6.96
CA ILE A 135 -6.92 -2.83 -6.04
C ILE A 135 -7.04 -2.37 -4.59
N ALA A 136 -6.44 -1.24 -4.22
CA ALA A 136 -6.46 -0.72 -2.85
C ALA A 136 -7.89 -0.51 -2.35
N ILE A 137 -8.73 0.07 -3.20
CA ILE A 137 -10.12 0.37 -2.87
C ILE A 137 -10.96 -0.90 -2.81
N SER A 138 -10.73 -1.86 -3.71
CA SER A 138 -11.39 -3.17 -3.64
C SER A 138 -11.02 -3.90 -2.35
N ALA A 139 -9.76 -3.80 -1.90
CA ALA A 139 -9.33 -4.35 -0.61
C ALA A 139 -10.03 -3.66 0.57
N ILE A 140 -10.13 -2.33 0.57
CA ILE A 140 -10.86 -1.57 1.60
C ILE A 140 -12.34 -1.96 1.61
N ALA A 141 -12.98 -2.07 0.45
CA ALA A 141 -14.38 -2.47 0.35
C ALA A 141 -14.62 -3.90 0.86
N LEU A 142 -13.71 -4.83 0.57
CA LEU A 142 -13.73 -6.19 1.11
C LEU A 142 -13.58 -6.21 2.63
N LEU A 143 -12.67 -5.41 3.19
CA LEU A 143 -12.50 -5.30 4.64
C LEU A 143 -13.71 -4.64 5.32
N MET A 144 -14.29 -3.61 4.70
CA MET A 144 -15.51 -2.95 5.18
C MET A 144 -16.69 -3.93 5.18
N ALA A 145 -16.85 -4.75 4.14
CA ALA A 145 -17.87 -5.79 4.09
C ALA A 145 -17.70 -6.78 5.27
N GLN A 146 -16.47 -7.07 5.67
CA GLN A 146 -16.17 -7.99 6.79
C GLN A 146 -16.59 -7.42 8.13
N ILE A 147 -16.59 -6.10 8.25
CA ILE A 147 -17.10 -5.38 9.40
C ILE A 147 -18.64 -5.34 9.37
N ILE A 148 -19.27 -5.09 8.21
CA ILE A 148 -20.74 -4.93 8.09
C ILE A 148 -21.52 -6.24 8.32
N VAL A 149 -21.05 -7.37 7.79
CA VAL A 149 -21.76 -8.65 7.89
C VAL A 149 -22.00 -9.15 9.33
N PRO A 150 -21.05 -9.08 10.29
CA PRO A 150 -21.32 -9.46 11.68
C PRO A 150 -22.34 -8.51 12.35
N PHE A 151 -22.25 -7.19 12.12
CA PHE A 151 -23.23 -6.24 12.62
C PHE A 151 -24.64 -6.54 12.13
N TYR A 152 -24.78 -6.90 10.85
CA TYR A 152 -26.07 -7.32 10.29
C TYR A 152 -26.70 -8.51 11.03
N ILE A 153 -25.91 -9.52 11.40
CA ILE A 153 -26.41 -10.70 12.12
C ILE A 153 -26.77 -10.33 13.58
N ILE A 154 -26.00 -9.46 14.23
CA ILE A 154 -26.30 -8.95 15.58
C ILE A 154 -27.63 -8.18 15.56
N ILE A 155 -27.83 -7.30 14.57
CA ILE A 155 -29.09 -6.57 14.39
C ILE A 155 -30.25 -7.55 14.18
N LEU A 156 -30.08 -8.58 13.36
CA LEU A 156 -31.10 -9.64 13.22
C LEU A 156 -31.35 -10.40 14.53
N LEU A 157 -30.34 -10.62 15.36
CA LEU A 157 -30.49 -11.28 16.67
C LEU A 157 -31.32 -10.40 17.63
N ILE A 158 -31.11 -9.09 17.60
CA ILE A 158 -31.87 -8.09 18.39
C ILE A 158 -33.30 -7.93 17.86
N LEU A 159 -33.51 -8.03 16.54
CA LEU A 159 -34.85 -7.95 15.93
C LEU A 159 -35.64 -9.26 16.04
N ARG A 160 -34.97 -10.38 16.34
CA ARG A 160 -35.60 -11.69 16.53
C ARG A 160 -36.67 -11.74 17.64
N PRO A 161 -36.46 -11.17 18.85
CA PRO A 161 -37.52 -11.07 19.85
C PRO A 161 -38.71 -10.21 19.40
N LEU A 162 -38.54 -9.34 18.39
CA LEU A 162 -39.59 -8.48 17.84
C LEU A 162 -40.38 -9.14 16.68
N GLY A 163 -40.13 -10.42 16.40
CA GLY A 163 -40.91 -11.19 15.41
C GLY A 163 -40.63 -10.86 13.94
N VAL A 164 -39.57 -10.09 13.64
CA VAL A 164 -39.23 -9.73 12.26
C VAL A 164 -38.63 -10.93 11.52
N LYS A 165 -39.18 -11.25 10.34
CA LYS A 165 -38.76 -12.39 9.52
C LYS A 165 -37.35 -12.17 8.96
N ASN A 166 -36.48 -13.16 9.14
CA ASN A 166 -35.07 -13.11 8.69
C ASN A 166 -34.94 -12.81 7.19
N TRP A 167 -34.43 -11.63 6.84
CA TRP A 167 -33.85 -11.38 5.52
C TRP A 167 -32.59 -12.26 5.37
N ARG A 168 -32.32 -12.79 4.17
CA ARG A 168 -31.19 -13.70 3.92
C ARG A 168 -30.15 -13.03 3.03
N LEU A 169 -29.17 -12.37 3.63
CA LEU A 169 -28.04 -11.75 2.91
C LEU A 169 -27.07 -12.80 2.33
N THR A 170 -26.81 -13.88 3.07
CA THR A 170 -25.87 -14.95 2.71
C THR A 170 -26.60 -16.28 2.48
N ASP A 171 -26.17 -17.06 1.48
CA ASP A 171 -26.78 -18.36 1.12
C ASP A 171 -26.26 -19.55 1.97
N ASN A 172 -25.48 -19.27 3.01
CA ASN A 172 -24.90 -20.29 3.87
C ASN A 172 -25.98 -20.90 4.78
N LYS A 173 -26.43 -22.12 4.44
CA LYS A 173 -27.42 -22.89 5.22
C LYS A 173 -26.88 -23.45 6.54
N HIS A 174 -25.60 -23.81 6.60
CA HIS A 174 -24.99 -24.48 7.75
C HIS A 174 -23.84 -23.66 8.37
N TYR A 175 -23.70 -23.77 9.71
CA TYR A 175 -22.61 -23.17 10.52
C TYR A 175 -22.41 -21.65 10.42
N ARG A 176 -23.46 -20.89 10.07
CA ARG A 176 -23.39 -19.44 9.82
C ARG A 176 -22.70 -18.63 10.92
N PHE A 177 -22.93 -18.96 12.19
CA PHE A 177 -22.35 -18.20 13.31
C PHE A 177 -20.86 -18.50 13.52
N ILE A 178 -20.47 -19.78 13.46
CA ILE A 178 -19.06 -20.19 13.65
C ILE A 178 -18.19 -19.68 12.52
N THR A 179 -18.66 -19.78 11.26
CA THR A 179 -17.91 -19.28 10.11
C THR A 179 -17.70 -17.78 10.16
N MET A 180 -18.59 -17.04 10.82
CA MET A 180 -18.46 -15.59 11.00
C MET A 180 -17.41 -15.23 12.04
N ILE A 181 -17.33 -15.94 13.16
CA ILE A 181 -16.26 -15.73 14.16
C ILE A 181 -14.90 -16.02 13.53
N VAL A 182 -14.78 -17.16 12.84
CA VAL A 182 -13.58 -17.54 12.07
C VAL A 182 -13.19 -16.44 11.09
N ARG A 183 -14.15 -15.93 10.32
CA ARG A 183 -13.93 -14.86 9.34
C ARG A 183 -13.47 -13.57 10.00
N PHE A 184 -14.03 -13.19 11.15
CA PHE A 184 -13.62 -11.98 11.88
C PHE A 184 -12.16 -12.08 12.35
N ILE A 185 -11.76 -13.22 12.91
CA ILE A 185 -10.38 -13.47 13.35
C ILE A 185 -9.42 -13.43 12.15
N LEU A 186 -9.71 -14.19 11.09
CA LEU A 186 -8.85 -14.24 9.90
C LEU A 186 -8.81 -12.88 9.17
N SER A 187 -9.90 -12.13 9.12
CA SER A 187 -9.93 -10.78 8.52
C SER A 187 -9.10 -9.78 9.33
N SER A 188 -8.97 -9.97 10.65
CA SER A 188 -8.09 -9.14 11.47
C SER A 188 -6.61 -9.35 11.12
N ILE A 189 -6.23 -10.59 10.78
CA ILE A 189 -4.88 -10.91 10.27
C ILE A 189 -4.64 -10.23 8.92
N VAL A 190 -5.62 -10.27 8.01
CA VAL A 190 -5.52 -9.56 6.72
C VAL A 190 -5.41 -8.06 6.93
N LEU A 191 -6.21 -7.48 7.83
CA LEU A 191 -6.18 -6.06 8.16
C LEU A 191 -4.81 -5.65 8.71
N TYR A 192 -4.18 -6.45 9.56
CA TYR A 192 -2.83 -6.22 10.04
C TYR A 192 -1.82 -6.12 8.89
N HIS A 193 -1.83 -7.07 7.95
CA HIS A 193 -0.93 -7.03 6.79
C HIS A 193 -1.20 -5.84 5.85
N VAL A 194 -2.47 -5.45 5.68
CA VAL A 194 -2.82 -4.24 4.92
C VAL A 194 -2.35 -2.98 5.64
N PHE A 195 -2.52 -2.90 6.96
CA PHE A 195 -2.05 -1.78 7.78
C PHE A 195 -0.54 -1.62 7.67
N MET A 196 0.21 -2.72 7.80
CA MET A 196 1.67 -2.73 7.61
C MET A 196 2.09 -2.29 6.20
N LEU A 197 1.33 -2.70 5.17
CA LEU A 197 1.61 -2.30 3.78
C LEU A 197 1.34 -0.82 3.52
N VAL A 198 0.27 -0.27 4.08
CA VAL A 198 -0.02 1.16 4.04
C VAL A 198 1.02 1.94 4.85
N GLY A 199 1.56 1.33 5.92
CA GLY A 199 2.55 1.89 6.82
C GLY A 199 1.95 2.92 7.78
N ASN A 200 2.80 3.60 8.55
CA ASN A 200 2.37 4.68 9.44
C ASN A 200 1.84 5.86 8.61
N VAL A 201 0.53 5.86 8.37
CA VAL A 201 -0.22 6.98 7.79
C VAL A 201 0.02 8.25 8.60
N GLU A 202 0.14 8.11 9.93
CA GLU A 202 0.31 9.20 10.89
C GLU A 202 1.53 10.08 10.60
N GLN A 203 2.72 9.52 10.41
CA GLN A 203 3.91 10.32 10.07
C GLN A 203 3.80 11.00 8.70
N ASN A 204 3.26 10.29 7.70
CA ASN A 204 3.11 10.85 6.35
C ASN A 204 2.03 11.95 6.28
N VAL A 205 0.95 11.79 7.06
CA VAL A 205 -0.16 12.74 7.14
C VAL A 205 0.24 13.94 7.97
N GLU A 206 0.95 13.76 9.08
CA GLU A 206 1.50 14.84 9.90
C GLU A 206 2.55 15.65 9.13
N ASP A 207 3.46 15.00 8.40
CA ASP A 207 4.39 15.71 7.50
C ASP A 207 3.63 16.47 6.40
N THR A 208 2.56 15.91 5.85
CA THR A 208 1.77 16.58 4.80
C THR A 208 0.96 17.76 5.36
N PHE A 209 0.34 17.62 6.54
CA PHE A 209 -0.43 18.69 7.19
C PHE A 209 0.48 19.79 7.73
N ASN A 210 1.64 19.45 8.29
CA ASN A 210 2.63 20.44 8.72
C ASN A 210 3.18 21.23 7.52
N ASN A 211 3.37 20.60 6.37
CA ASN A 211 3.75 21.30 5.13
C ASN A 211 2.61 22.15 4.55
N LEU A 212 1.33 21.76 4.73
CA LEU A 212 0.17 22.56 4.32
C LEU A 212 -0.06 23.77 5.23
N ALA A 213 0.18 23.65 6.54
CA ALA A 213 0.06 24.74 7.50
C ALA A 213 1.08 25.88 7.27
N ILE A 214 2.19 25.60 6.59
CA ILE A 214 3.19 26.62 6.20
C ILE A 214 2.69 27.51 5.05
N ILE A 215 1.68 27.06 4.28
CA ILE A 215 1.15 27.80 3.12
C ILE A 215 0.11 28.87 3.54
N GLU A 216 -0.42 28.82 4.76
CA GLU A 216 -1.49 29.72 5.25
C GLU A 216 -1.04 30.78 6.28
N GLN A 217 0.25 31.18 6.30
CA GLN A 217 0.61 32.41 7.02
C GLN A 217 0.68 33.61 6.07
N PRO A 218 -0.29 34.54 6.12
CA PRO A 218 -0.13 35.83 5.48
C PRO A 218 0.93 36.61 6.27
N GLN A 219 2.07 36.90 5.63
CA GLN A 219 3.01 37.89 6.15
C GLN A 219 2.28 39.25 6.25
N SER A 220 1.99 39.65 7.49
CA SER A 220 1.63 41.01 7.84
C SER A 220 2.58 41.44 8.94
N ASN A 221 3.55 42.29 8.60
CA ASN A 221 3.60 43.66 9.11
C ASN A 221 4.87 44.37 8.64
N ASN A 222 4.65 45.53 8.04
CA ASN A 222 5.64 46.54 7.74
C ASN A 222 6.26 47.11 9.03
N ALA A 223 7.56 47.36 9.02
CA ALA A 223 8.18 48.47 9.73
C ALA A 223 9.41 48.92 8.93
N ILE A 224 9.24 50.01 8.19
CA ILE A 224 10.31 50.88 7.74
C ILE A 224 10.58 51.80 8.94
N ASP A 225 11.80 51.83 9.48
CA ASP A 225 12.56 53.07 9.63
C ASP A 225 13.92 52.88 10.33
N GLU A 226 14.87 53.64 9.78
CA GLU A 226 16.11 54.19 10.36
C GLU A 226 17.41 53.37 10.46
N MET A 227 18.26 53.70 9.48
CA MET A 227 19.71 53.58 9.42
C MET A 227 20.38 54.60 10.36
N GLY A 228 21.31 54.16 11.23
CA GLY A 228 22.06 55.07 12.11
C GLY A 228 23.11 54.39 13.00
N GLN A 229 24.31 54.19 12.45
CA GLN A 229 25.60 53.85 13.06
C GLN A 229 25.81 54.19 14.55
N THR A 230 26.46 53.30 15.33
CA THR A 230 27.91 53.38 15.66
C THR A 230 28.41 52.29 16.63
N ILE A 231 29.53 51.62 16.25
CA ILE A 231 30.78 51.36 17.03
C ILE A 231 30.64 50.51 18.32
N ALA A 232 31.36 49.44 18.67
CA ALA A 232 32.67 48.80 18.41
C ALA A 232 32.66 47.49 19.26
N SER A 233 33.49 46.44 19.16
CA SER A 233 34.71 46.13 18.43
C SER A 233 35.04 44.63 18.60
N LYS A 234 35.60 44.05 17.53
CA LYS A 234 36.71 43.07 17.45
C LYS A 234 36.57 41.60 17.91
N THR A 235 36.85 40.76 16.92
CA THR A 235 37.21 39.33 16.82
C THR A 235 38.13 38.78 17.91
N PRO A 236 38.16 37.45 18.13
CA PRO A 236 39.29 36.69 17.55
C PRO A 236 39.03 35.21 17.14
N THR A 237 40.00 34.71 16.36
CA THR A 237 40.64 33.36 16.39
C THR A 237 40.02 32.13 15.70
N VAL A 238 40.73 31.75 14.64
CA VAL A 238 41.03 30.41 14.13
C VAL A 238 42.04 29.70 15.05
N GLU A 239 41.76 28.47 15.47
CA GLU A 239 42.70 27.38 15.87
C GLU A 239 41.95 26.05 15.58
N VAL A 240 42.26 25.31 14.51
CA VAL A 240 43.16 24.12 14.45
C VAL A 240 42.93 23.12 15.60
N TRP A 241 42.57 21.88 15.26
CA TRP A 241 43.34 20.66 15.57
C TRP A 241 43.09 19.61 14.49
N ALA A 242 44.17 19.31 13.77
CA ALA A 242 44.33 18.11 12.97
C ALA A 242 44.93 17.04 13.89
N GLU A 243 44.50 15.79 13.73
CA GLU A 243 45.36 14.64 14.00
C GLU A 243 45.20 13.63 12.86
N GLU A 244 46.32 13.34 12.23
CA GLU A 244 46.49 12.34 11.19
C GLU A 244 46.43 10.93 11.81
N THR A 245 45.82 9.98 11.10
CA THR A 245 46.46 8.67 10.95
C THR A 245 46.13 8.10 9.58
N LYS A 246 47.18 7.97 8.78
CA LYS A 246 47.20 7.31 7.48
C LYS A 246 47.06 5.80 7.65
N SER A 247 46.26 5.15 6.81
CA SER A 247 46.72 3.95 6.08
C SER A 247 45.92 3.77 4.79
N GLU A 248 46.67 3.61 3.70
CA GLU A 248 46.24 3.55 2.30
C GLU A 248 45.60 2.20 1.90
N THR A 249 44.77 2.24 0.84
CA THR A 249 44.89 1.42 -0.40
C THR A 249 43.57 0.79 -0.90
N LYS A 250 42.89 1.53 -1.80
CA LYS A 250 42.46 1.20 -3.19
C LYS A 250 41.48 0.03 -3.51
N PRO A 251 40.84 0.05 -4.72
CA PRO A 251 39.38 -0.08 -4.88
C PRO A 251 38.93 -1.37 -5.61
N LYS A 252 37.66 -1.76 -5.45
CA LYS A 252 36.93 -2.64 -6.39
C LYS A 252 35.45 -2.22 -6.36
N ALA A 253 34.96 -1.57 -7.42
CA ALA A 253 34.47 -2.17 -8.67
C ALA A 253 32.98 -2.57 -8.54
N LEU A 254 32.20 -2.04 -9.48
CA LEU A 254 30.77 -2.27 -9.67
C LEU A 254 30.42 -3.75 -9.62
N GLU A 255 29.30 -4.07 -9.00
CA GLU A 255 28.36 -5.05 -9.55
C GLU A 255 26.94 -4.54 -9.32
N GLU A 256 26.36 -4.00 -10.39
CA GLU A 256 24.92 -3.95 -10.59
C GLU A 256 24.41 -5.40 -10.58
N THR A 257 23.56 -5.75 -9.62
CA THR A 257 22.74 -6.95 -9.75
C THR A 257 21.29 -6.55 -9.56
N ASN A 258 20.62 -6.37 -10.70
CA ASN A 258 19.19 -6.53 -10.82
C ASN A 258 18.80 -7.83 -10.10
N SER A 259 18.05 -7.70 -9.02
CA SER A 259 17.41 -8.82 -8.35
C SER A 259 16.01 -8.39 -7.97
N ILE A 260 15.09 -8.60 -8.90
CA ILE A 260 13.74 -9.02 -8.52
C ILE A 260 13.95 -10.38 -7.84
N LYS A 261 14.24 -10.34 -6.54
CA LYS A 261 14.32 -11.54 -5.72
C LYS A 261 12.87 -12.01 -5.59
N SER A 262 12.57 -13.10 -6.29
CA SER A 262 11.37 -13.89 -6.15
C SER A 262 11.05 -14.06 -4.67
N LEU A 263 9.77 -13.93 -4.31
CA LEU A 263 9.26 -14.24 -2.99
C LEU A 263 9.64 -15.69 -2.63
N THR A 264 10.77 -15.88 -1.95
CA THR A 264 11.12 -17.14 -1.31
C THR A 264 10.45 -17.17 0.04
N ALA A 265 9.57 -18.16 0.20
CA ALA A 265 8.92 -18.52 1.44
C ALA A 265 9.96 -19.13 2.40
N ASP A 266 10.63 -18.27 3.17
CA ASP A 266 11.29 -18.59 4.43
C ASP A 266 11.80 -17.28 5.05
N GLU A 267 10.87 -16.47 5.55
CA GLU A 267 11.20 -15.48 6.57
C GLU A 267 10.13 -15.50 7.68
N PRO A 268 10.52 -15.33 8.95
CA PRO A 268 9.60 -15.12 10.05
C PRO A 268 8.75 -13.86 9.77
N LEU A 269 7.65 -13.67 10.54
CA LEU A 269 6.72 -12.53 10.45
C LEU A 269 7.31 -11.34 9.66
N PRO A 270 6.76 -10.96 8.50
CA PRO A 270 7.37 -9.90 7.69
C PRO A 270 7.50 -8.63 8.53
N ASP A 271 8.76 -8.29 8.80
CA ASP A 271 9.14 -7.15 9.63
C ASP A 271 8.64 -5.86 8.98
N GLU A 272 8.43 -4.82 9.79
CA GLU A 272 8.08 -3.48 9.31
C GLU A 272 9.03 -3.01 8.20
N ALA A 273 10.32 -3.35 8.33
CA ALA A 273 11.35 -3.09 7.33
C ALA A 273 11.03 -3.71 5.96
N THR A 274 10.45 -4.91 5.91
CA THR A 274 10.11 -5.59 4.65
C THR A 274 8.97 -4.87 3.94
N TYR A 275 7.93 -4.46 4.66
CA TYR A 275 6.84 -3.65 4.09
C TYR A 275 7.32 -2.27 3.64
N ALA A 276 8.14 -1.61 4.45
CA ALA A 276 8.72 -0.31 4.13
C ALA A 276 9.55 -0.38 2.83
N ARG A 277 10.39 -1.41 2.68
CA ARG A 277 11.18 -1.65 1.46
C ARG A 277 10.30 -1.83 0.23
N ILE A 278 9.24 -2.62 0.32
CA ILE A 278 8.30 -2.84 -0.80
C ILE A 278 7.65 -1.51 -1.20
N ARG A 279 7.14 -0.75 -0.23
CA ARG A 279 6.51 0.57 -0.46
C ARG A 279 7.49 1.54 -1.10
N GLN A 280 8.70 1.68 -0.56
CA GLN A 280 9.73 2.57 -1.07
C GLN A 280 10.18 2.17 -2.48
N THR A 281 10.35 0.88 -2.74
CA THR A 281 10.76 0.37 -4.06
C THR A 281 9.69 0.69 -5.11
N TYR A 282 8.42 0.37 -4.81
CA TYR A 282 7.31 0.67 -5.70
C TYR A 282 7.20 2.18 -5.99
N GLN A 283 7.23 3.01 -4.93
CA GLN A 283 7.17 4.46 -5.07
C GLN A 283 8.34 5.01 -5.89
N THR A 284 9.56 4.50 -5.68
CA THR A 284 10.74 4.94 -6.42
C THR A 284 10.66 4.54 -7.89
N GLN A 285 10.25 3.30 -8.19
CA GLN A 285 10.11 2.82 -9.56
C GLN A 285 9.04 3.60 -10.33
N VAL A 286 7.87 3.83 -9.72
CA VAL A 286 6.80 4.61 -10.33
C VAL A 286 7.27 6.03 -10.65
N ARG A 287 7.92 6.70 -9.70
CA ARG A 287 8.42 8.07 -9.91
C ARG A 287 9.56 8.14 -10.93
N GLN A 288 10.44 7.13 -10.97
CA GLN A 288 11.45 6.99 -12.03
C GLN A 288 10.82 6.84 -13.41
N LEU A 289 9.76 6.03 -13.54
CA LEU A 289 9.04 5.88 -14.81
C LEU A 289 8.40 7.19 -15.26
N ILE A 290 7.80 7.94 -14.33
CA ILE A 290 7.21 9.26 -14.61
C ILE A 290 8.28 10.25 -15.08
N ALA A 291 9.41 10.34 -14.36
CA ALA A 291 10.52 11.21 -14.73
C ALA A 291 11.14 10.82 -16.10
N HIS A 292 11.28 9.52 -16.33
CA HIS A 292 11.75 9.00 -17.61
C HIS A 292 10.80 9.34 -18.77
N PHE A 293 9.49 9.21 -18.54
CA PHE A 293 8.46 9.56 -19.51
C PHE A 293 8.54 11.05 -19.86
N ALA A 294 8.62 11.92 -18.84
CA ALA A 294 8.78 13.37 -19.04
C ALA A 294 9.99 13.69 -19.91
N PHE A 295 11.15 13.10 -19.61
CA PHE A 295 12.39 13.30 -20.37
C PHE A 295 12.37 12.76 -21.81
N LYS A 296 11.73 11.61 -22.05
CA LYS A 296 11.79 10.94 -23.36
C LYS A 296 10.65 11.29 -24.30
N LEU A 297 9.46 11.56 -23.77
CA LEU A 297 8.23 11.62 -24.56
C LEU A 297 7.52 12.97 -24.49
N GLU A 298 7.68 13.73 -23.40
CA GLU A 298 7.05 15.06 -23.28
C GLU A 298 8.02 16.21 -23.58
N SER A 299 9.28 16.08 -23.18
CA SER A 299 10.28 17.13 -23.42
C SER A 299 10.91 17.08 -24.81
N ASP A 300 11.27 18.26 -25.30
CA ASP A 300 11.86 18.46 -26.61
C ASP A 300 13.39 18.37 -26.59
N LYS A 301 13.93 17.56 -27.49
CA LYS A 301 15.39 17.44 -27.68
C LYS A 301 16.01 18.66 -28.36
N ARG A 302 15.19 19.50 -28.99
CA ARG A 302 15.59 20.72 -29.70
C ARG A 302 14.83 21.87 -29.06
N SER A 303 15.51 22.97 -28.77
CA SER A 303 14.90 24.19 -28.24
C SER A 303 15.47 25.39 -28.98
N ARG A 304 14.69 26.47 -29.01
CA ARG A 304 15.15 27.79 -29.46
C ARG A 304 16.03 28.47 -28.42
N CYS A 305 15.92 28.06 -27.16
CA CYS A 305 16.71 28.56 -26.05
C CYS A 305 18.02 27.77 -25.92
N TYR A 306 19.04 28.41 -25.35
CA TYR A 306 20.28 27.75 -24.97
C TYR A 306 20.01 26.58 -24.01
N LYS A 307 20.63 25.43 -24.28
CA LYS A 307 20.52 24.22 -23.46
C LYS A 307 21.80 23.39 -23.50
N GLN A 308 22.01 22.56 -22.49
CA GLN A 308 23.14 21.65 -22.40
C GLN A 308 23.07 20.50 -23.43
N PRO A 309 24.22 19.95 -23.85
CA PRO A 309 24.24 18.76 -24.71
C PRO A 309 23.64 17.55 -23.97
N GLY A 310 22.70 16.86 -24.62
CA GLY A 310 22.05 15.67 -24.04
C GLY A 310 20.90 15.96 -23.06
N SER A 311 20.61 17.23 -22.77
CA SER A 311 19.39 17.63 -22.06
C SER A 311 18.19 17.75 -23.00
N SER A 312 17.00 17.63 -22.43
CA SER A 312 15.74 17.95 -23.09
C SER A 312 15.07 19.12 -22.38
N VAL A 313 14.18 19.83 -23.06
CA VAL A 313 13.60 21.08 -22.56
C VAL A 313 12.09 21.03 -22.67
N VAL A 314 11.39 21.63 -21.71
CA VAL A 314 9.96 21.95 -21.79
C VAL A 314 9.81 23.46 -21.68
N GLU A 315 9.10 24.06 -22.62
CA GLU A 315 8.79 25.50 -22.60
C GLU A 315 7.70 25.76 -21.56
N LEU A 316 7.98 26.60 -20.56
CA LEU A 316 7.00 26.98 -19.54
C LEU A 316 6.24 28.23 -19.95
N ASN A 317 6.98 29.23 -20.43
CA ASN A 317 6.49 30.49 -20.95
C ASN A 317 7.52 31.10 -21.94
N ASP A 318 7.29 32.32 -22.40
CA ASP A 318 8.16 32.99 -23.38
C ASP A 318 9.59 33.30 -22.87
N TYR A 319 9.81 33.27 -21.54
CA TYR A 319 11.05 33.69 -20.89
C TYR A 319 11.72 32.59 -20.08
N GLU A 320 11.04 31.48 -19.84
CA GLU A 320 11.49 30.41 -18.94
C GLU A 320 11.29 29.05 -19.58
N ILE A 321 12.32 28.24 -19.45
CA ILE A 321 12.34 26.85 -19.85
C ILE A 321 12.68 25.97 -18.67
N LEU A 322 12.10 24.77 -18.66
CA LEU A 322 12.50 23.72 -17.75
C LEU A 322 13.46 22.79 -18.49
N GLU A 323 14.71 22.77 -18.05
CA GLU A 323 15.72 21.87 -18.56
C GLU A 323 15.76 20.57 -17.75
N ILE A 324 15.68 19.44 -18.44
CA ILE A 324 15.73 18.10 -17.86
C ILE A 324 17.05 17.44 -18.23
N ILE A 325 17.88 17.17 -17.22
CA ILE A 325 19.24 16.64 -17.36
C ILE A 325 19.29 15.22 -16.78
N PRO A 326 19.70 14.20 -17.55
CA PRO A 326 19.86 12.85 -17.02
C PRO A 326 21.06 12.80 -16.06
N ASP A 327 20.81 12.41 -14.82
CA ASP A 327 21.85 12.32 -13.79
C ASP A 327 21.54 11.15 -12.85
N LYS A 328 22.38 10.12 -12.88
CA LYS A 328 22.18 8.89 -12.09
C LYS A 328 22.36 9.11 -10.58
N THR A 329 22.93 10.25 -10.17
CA THR A 329 23.25 10.53 -8.75
C THR A 329 22.10 11.22 -8.01
N VAL A 330 21.13 11.79 -8.73
CA VAL A 330 19.99 12.52 -8.14
C VAL A 330 18.73 11.67 -8.04
N LYS A 331 17.79 12.15 -7.22
CA LYS A 331 16.47 11.55 -7.01
C LYS A 331 15.80 11.30 -8.36
N TYR A 332 15.30 10.08 -8.56
CA TYR A 332 14.62 9.63 -9.79
C TYR A 332 15.47 9.63 -11.08
N GLN A 333 16.79 9.78 -11.00
CA GLN A 333 17.75 9.74 -12.13
C GLN A 333 17.67 10.92 -13.12
N TYR A 334 16.91 11.96 -12.79
CA TYR A 334 16.72 13.15 -13.62
C TYR A 334 16.75 14.39 -12.74
N ARG A 335 17.43 15.43 -13.23
CA ARG A 335 17.47 16.75 -12.62
C ARG A 335 16.57 17.68 -13.43
N PHE A 336 15.69 18.40 -12.74
CA PHE A 336 14.76 19.36 -13.31
C PHE A 336 15.19 20.75 -12.86
N GLU A 337 15.55 21.64 -13.79
CA GLU A 337 16.01 23.00 -13.49
C GLU A 337 15.28 24.03 -14.33
N VAL A 338 14.61 24.98 -13.68
CA VAL A 338 13.99 26.13 -14.36
C VAL A 338 15.07 27.17 -14.65
N LYS A 339 15.16 27.61 -15.91
CA LYS A 339 16.15 28.58 -16.38
C LYS A 339 15.51 29.59 -17.32
N LYS A 340 16.10 30.78 -17.40
CA LYS A 340 15.68 31.80 -18.38
C LYS A 340 16.01 31.32 -19.80
N CYS A 341 15.10 31.52 -20.73
CA CYS A 341 15.31 31.26 -22.14
C CYS A 341 16.26 32.31 -22.73
N ILE A 342 17.46 31.89 -23.11
CA ILE A 342 18.40 32.71 -23.86
C ILE A 342 18.34 32.28 -25.32
N SER A 343 17.69 33.09 -26.16
CA SER A 343 17.56 32.80 -27.59
C SER A 343 18.77 33.34 -28.37
N PRO A 344 19.38 32.56 -29.28
CA PRO A 344 20.43 33.04 -30.18
C PRO A 344 19.98 34.21 -31.07
N ALA A 345 18.66 34.40 -31.26
CA ALA A 345 18.11 35.50 -32.05
C ALA A 345 18.10 36.84 -31.28
N PHE A 346 18.18 36.80 -29.95
CA PHE A 346 18.24 37.96 -29.06
C PHE A 346 19.35 37.74 -28.02
N PRO A 347 20.63 37.72 -28.43
CA PRO A 347 21.73 37.82 -27.47
C PRO A 347 21.62 39.18 -26.78
N GLU A 348 21.75 39.20 -25.44
CA GLU A 348 21.60 40.40 -24.61
C GLU A 348 22.28 41.67 -25.15
#